data_AF-A0A653SS32-F1
#
_entry.id   AF-A0A653SS32-F1
#
_cell.length_a   1.000
_cell.length_b   1.000
_cell.length_c   1.000
_cell.angle_alpha   90.00
_cell.angle_beta   90.00
_cell.angle_gamma   90.00
#
_symmetry.space_group_name_H-M   'P 1'
#
loop_
_entity.id
_entity.type
_entity.pdbx_description
1 polymer ?
#
loop_
_entity_poly.entity_id
_entity_poly.type
_entity_poly.pdbx_seq_one_letter_code
_entity_poly.pdbx_strand_id
1 'polypeptide(L)'
;MKIQIISDLHQEFGLSDLSFDRADVVVLAGDINLGTKGIEWIKAKIPDKPVIYVLGNHEYYKGSYPKTLNKIKRSLKKLQCKGIGRFFR
;
A
#
# COMPACT_ATOMS: atom_id res chain seq x y z
N MET A 1 13.44 8.34 -15.97
CA MET A 1 12.34 7.78 -15.14
C MET A 1 12.95 7.01 -13.98
N LYS A 2 12.55 7.31 -12.74
CA LYS A 2 13.04 6.71 -11.50
C LYS A 2 11.88 6.03 -10.78
N ILE A 3 12.04 4.76 -10.47
CA ILE A 3 11.06 3.97 -9.72
C ILE A 3 11.68 3.63 -8.36
N GLN A 4 10.92 3.87 -7.29
CA GLN A 4 11.32 3.50 -5.94
C GLN A 4 10.47 2.32 -5.47
N ILE A 5 11.12 1.22 -5.11
CA ILE A 5 10.47 -0.03 -4.70
C ILE A 5 10.79 -0.27 -3.23
N ILE A 6 9.76 -0.53 -2.42
CA ILE A 6 9.86 -0.83 -1.00
C ILE A 6 8.96 -2.02 -0.70
N SER A 7 9.40 -2.91 0.19
CA SER A 7 8.66 -4.08 0.67
C SER A 7 8.90 -4.24 2.17
N ASP A 8 8.04 -4.98 2.85
CA ASP A 8 8.24 -5.45 4.24
C ASP A 8 8.56 -4.30 5.21
N LEU A 9 7.89 -3.17 5.02
CA LEU A 9 8.13 -1.96 5.81
C LEU A 9 7.62 -2.09 7.25
N HIS A 10 6.58 -2.92 7.44
CA HIS A 10 5.94 -3.22 8.73
C HIS A 10 5.77 -2.02 9.66
N GLN A 11 5.04 -1.00 9.20
CA GLN A 11 4.84 0.22 10.00
C GLN A 11 4.02 0.02 11.28
N GLU A 12 3.43 -1.16 11.48
CA GLU A 12 2.90 -1.57 12.78
C GLU A 12 3.95 -1.71 13.89
N PHE A 13 5.23 -1.88 13.54
CA PHE A 13 6.33 -2.00 14.49
C PHE A 13 7.18 -0.73 14.64
N GLY A 14 7.04 0.22 13.72
CA GLY A 14 7.77 1.49 13.78
C GLY A 14 7.53 2.39 12.57
N LEU A 15 7.62 3.69 12.78
CA LEU A 15 7.53 4.65 11.68
C LEU A 15 8.88 4.77 10.99
N SER A 16 8.88 4.66 9.66
CA SER A 16 10.06 4.91 8.84
C SER A 16 9.99 6.31 8.23
N ASP A 17 11.08 7.06 8.34
CA ASP A 17 11.20 8.36 7.67
C ASP A 17 11.78 8.17 6.27
N LEU A 18 10.87 7.97 5.31
CA LEU A 18 11.20 7.79 3.90
C LEU A 18 10.83 9.04 3.11
N SER A 19 11.73 9.49 2.25
CA SER A 19 11.45 10.49 1.21
C SER A 19 11.16 9.79 -0.13
N PHE A 20 10.21 10.36 -0.86
CA PHE A 20 9.78 9.92 -2.19
C PHE A 20 10.02 10.99 -3.25
N ASP A 21 10.80 12.03 -2.95
CA ASP A 21 10.89 13.25 -3.78
C ASP A 21 11.57 13.02 -5.14
N ARG A 22 12.45 12.03 -5.20
CA ARG A 22 13.21 11.69 -6.41
C ARG A 22 12.58 10.57 -7.24
N ALA A 23 11.42 10.06 -6.84
CA ALA A 23 10.73 8.98 -7.51
C ALA A 23 9.61 9.54 -8.41
N ASP A 24 9.54 9.04 -9.65
CA ASP A 24 8.42 9.28 -10.55
C ASP A 24 7.26 8.32 -10.26
N VAL A 25 7.57 7.10 -9.80
CA VAL A 25 6.59 6.06 -9.41
C VAL A 25 7.09 5.36 -8.15
N VAL A 26 6.17 5.06 -7.22
CA VAL A 26 6.48 4.27 -6.02
C VAL A 26 5.78 2.92 -6.10
N VAL A 27 6.51 1.84 -5.81
CA VAL A 27 5.99 0.48 -5.71
C VAL A 27 6.13 0.01 -4.27
N LEU A 28 5.01 -0.35 -3.67
CA LEU A 28 4.90 -0.92 -2.35
C LEU A 28 4.55 -2.41 -2.51
N ALA A 29 5.52 -3.28 -2.27
CA ALA A 29 5.51 -4.68 -2.73
C ALA A 29 5.04 -5.69 -1.67
N GLY A 30 4.23 -5.26 -0.71
CA GLY A 30 3.67 -6.11 0.35
C GLY A 30 4.18 -5.74 1.74
N ASP A 31 3.42 -6.16 2.76
CA ASP A 31 3.77 -6.08 4.18
C ASP A 31 4.19 -4.67 4.63
N ILE A 32 3.42 -3.67 4.19
CA ILE A 32 3.66 -2.27 4.52
C ILE A 32 3.01 -1.91 5.86
N ASN A 33 1.75 -2.34 6.05
CA ASN A 33 1.00 -2.12 7.27
C ASN A 33 -0.24 -3.03 7.31
N LEU A 34 -0.95 -3.01 8.44
CA LEU A 34 -2.15 -3.80 8.69
C LEU A 34 -3.39 -3.18 8.03
N GLY A 35 -4.14 -3.98 7.26
CA GLY A 35 -5.46 -3.62 6.75
C GLY A 35 -5.49 -2.33 5.94
N THR A 36 -6.29 -1.35 6.37
CA THR A 36 -6.44 -0.05 5.65
C THR A 36 -5.38 0.97 6.02
N LYS A 37 -4.56 0.72 7.05
CA LYS A 37 -3.57 1.69 7.53
C LYS A 37 -2.51 2.01 6.48
N GLY A 38 -2.14 1.03 5.65
CA GLY A 38 -1.22 1.27 4.52
C GLY A 38 -1.77 2.31 3.55
N ILE A 39 -3.07 2.28 3.27
CA ILE A 39 -3.74 3.26 2.38
C ILE A 39 -3.76 4.66 3.00
N GLU A 40 -4.04 4.75 4.29
CA GLU A 40 -4.04 6.01 5.04
C GLU A 40 -2.64 6.62 5.08
N TRP A 41 -1.62 5.80 5.30
CA TRP A 41 -0.23 6.21 5.27
C TRP A 41 0.22 6.69 3.87
N ILE A 42 -0.12 5.95 2.81
CA ILE A 42 0.18 6.36 1.42
C ILE A 42 -0.42 7.73 1.12
N LYS A 43 -1.69 7.97 1.50
CA LYS A 43 -2.35 9.26 1.31
C LYS A 43 -1.64 10.42 2.02
N ALA A 44 -1.09 10.16 3.21
CA ALA A 44 -0.43 11.17 4.01
C ALA A 44 1.00 11.47 3.52
N LYS A 45 1.75 10.46 3.06
CA LYS A 45 3.17 10.60 2.68
C LYS A 45 3.42 10.76 1.18
N ILE A 46 2.51 10.30 0.33
CA ILE A 46 2.69 10.26 -1.13
C ILE A 46 1.40 10.75 -1.84
N PRO A 47 0.98 12.01 -1.62
CA PRO A 47 -0.30 12.50 -2.16
C PRO A 47 -0.30 12.64 -3.70
N ASP A 48 0.81 13.04 -4.30
CA ASP A 48 0.85 13.53 -5.69
C ASP A 48 1.63 12.62 -6.65
N LYS A 49 1.90 11.37 -6.27
CA LYS A 49 2.66 10.42 -7.12
C LYS A 49 1.88 9.13 -7.35
N PRO A 50 2.02 8.50 -8.53
CA PRO A 50 1.45 7.19 -8.77
C PRO A 50 2.08 6.15 -7.84
N VAL A 51 1.23 5.41 -7.12
CA VAL A 51 1.62 4.32 -6.22
C VAL A 51 1.02 3.01 -6.71
N ILE A 52 1.87 2.02 -6.91
CA ILE A 52 1.47 0.62 -7.11
C ILE A 52 1.58 -0.06 -5.76
N TYR A 53 0.45 -0.48 -5.19
CA TYR A 53 0.42 -1.17 -3.90
C TYR A 53 -0.05 -2.61 -4.07
N VAL A 54 0.88 -3.53 -3.81
CA VAL A 54 0.64 -4.97 -3.74
C VAL A 54 0.42 -5.32 -2.28
N LEU A 55 -0.68 -6.03 -1.99
CA LEU A 55 -1.00 -6.45 -0.63
C LEU A 55 -0.24 -7.74 -0.30
N GLY A 56 0.52 -7.72 0.79
CA GLY A 56 1.15 -8.89 1.39
C GLY A 56 0.24 -9.56 2.42
N ASN A 57 0.76 -10.51 3.18
CA ASN A 57 0.00 -11.23 4.21
C ASN A 57 -0.30 -10.35 5.44
N HIS A 58 0.56 -9.39 5.78
CA HIS A 58 0.33 -8.49 6.91
C HIS A 58 -0.86 -7.54 6.68
N GLU A 59 -1.15 -7.17 5.43
CA GLU A 59 -2.38 -6.43 5.13
C GLU A 59 -3.66 -7.21 5.50
N TYR A 60 -3.60 -8.53 5.51
CA TYR A 60 -4.70 -9.42 5.92
C TYR A 60 -4.65 -9.85 7.38
N TYR A 61 -3.58 -9.55 8.09
CA TYR A 61 -3.38 -10.03 9.45
C TYR A 61 -4.48 -9.51 10.40
N LYS A 62 -4.99 -10.42 11.25
CA LYS A 62 -6.19 -10.21 12.10
C LYS A 62 -7.47 -9.85 11.33
N GLY A 63 -7.46 -10.00 10.02
CA GLY A 63 -8.59 -9.83 9.13
C GLY A 63 -9.13 -11.16 8.62
N SER A 64 -10.18 -11.07 7.78
CA SER A 64 -10.71 -12.23 7.07
C SER A 64 -10.79 -11.92 5.58
N TYR A 65 -10.32 -12.85 4.76
CA TYR A 65 -10.60 -12.80 3.33
C TYR A 65 -12.05 -13.25 3.07
N PRO A 66 -12.83 -12.59 2.18
CA PRO A 66 -12.50 -11.40 1.39
C PRO A 66 -12.88 -10.07 2.07
N LYS A 67 -13.38 -10.08 3.32
CA LYS A 67 -13.86 -8.88 4.02
C LYS A 67 -12.80 -7.78 4.10
N THR A 68 -11.56 -8.13 4.44
CA THR A 68 -10.44 -7.18 4.53
C THR A 68 -10.08 -6.61 3.16
N LEU A 69 -10.00 -7.44 2.12
CA LEU A 69 -9.77 -6.98 0.74
C LEU A 69 -10.84 -5.96 0.32
N ASN A 70 -12.11 -6.26 0.59
CA ASN A 70 -13.20 -5.35 0.26
C ASN A 70 -13.13 -4.04 1.05
N LYS A 71 -12.67 -4.08 2.30
CA LYS A 71 -12.44 -2.87 3.11
C LYS A 71 -11.31 -2.02 2.52
N ILE A 72 -10.20 -2.64 2.11
CA ILE A 72 -9.06 -1.97 1.46
C ILE A 72 -9.53 -1.35 0.13
N LYS A 73 -10.22 -2.11 -0.72
CA LYS A 73 -10.80 -1.62 -1.99
C LYS A 73 -11.76 -0.44 -1.79
N ARG A 74 -12.57 -0.45 -0.73
CA ARG A 74 -13.44 0.70 -0.39
C ARG A 74 -12.65 1.93 0.05
N SER A 75 -11.58 1.74 0.81
CA SER A 75 -10.68 2.85 1.18
C SER A 75 -9.97 3.43 -0.04
N LEU A 76 -9.66 2.56 -1.01
CA LEU A 76 -9.11 2.92 -2.32
C LEU A 76 -10.12 3.62 -3.22
N LYS A 77 -11.43 3.35 -3.20
CA LYS A 77 -12.41 4.09 -4.04
C LYS A 77 -12.51 5.59 -3.71
N LYS A 78 -12.02 6.02 -2.55
CA LYS A 78 -11.79 7.43 -2.23
C LYS A 78 -10.50 7.99 -2.86
N LEU A 79 -9.61 7.13 -3.36
CA LEU A 79 -8.53 7.48 -4.27
C LEU A 79 -8.95 7.14 -5.71
N GLN A 80 -8.63 7.97 -6.67
CA GLN A 80 -8.52 7.50 -8.04
C GLN A 80 -7.27 6.61 -8.14
N CYS A 81 -7.39 5.33 -7.79
CA CYS A 81 -6.33 4.34 -7.95
C CYS A 81 -6.89 3.12 -8.68
N LYS A 82 -6.46 2.92 -9.94
CA LYS A 82 -6.72 1.70 -10.72
C LYS A 82 -5.88 0.55 -10.15
N GLY A 83 -6.33 -0.06 -9.07
CA GLY A 83 -5.72 -1.26 -8.51
C GLY A 83 -5.99 -2.47 -9.41
N ILE A 84 -5.01 -2.88 -10.22
CA ILE A 84 -5.02 -4.16 -10.94
C ILE A 84 -4.64 -5.24 -9.92
N GLY A 85 -5.65 -5.87 -9.32
CA GLY A 85 -5.46 -7.07 -8.51
C GLY A 85 -5.48 -8.30 -9.42
N ARG A 86 -4.31 -8.82 -9.80
CA ARG A 86 -4.17 -10.16 -10.37
C ARG A 86 -3.21 -10.95 -9.49
N PHE A 87 -3.75 -11.87 -8.71
CA PHE A 87 -2.98 -12.82 -7.92
C PHE A 87 -2.81 -14.09 -8.77
N PHE A 88 -1.58 -14.44 -9.12
CA PHE A 88 -1.28 -15.78 -9.63
C PHE A 88 -1.30 -16.73 -8.44
N ARG A 89 -2.03 -17.84 -8.58
CA ARG A 89 -1.86 -19.03 -7.76
C ARG A 89 -0.55 -19.71 -8.13
#